data_AF-A0A949GW28-F1
#
_entry.id   AF-A0A949GW28-F1
#
_cell.length_a   1.000
_cell.length_b   1.000
_cell.length_c   1.000
_cell.angle_alpha   90.00
_cell.angle_beta   90.00
_cell.angle_gamma   90.00
#
_symmetry.space_group_name_H-M   'P 1'
#
loop_
_entity.id
_entity.type
_entity.pdbx_description
1 polymer ?
#
loop_
_entity_poly.entity_id
_entity_poly.type
_entity_poly.pdbx_seq_one_letter_code
_entity_poly.pdbx_strand_id
1 'polypeptide(L)'
;MVSFKKFLTAAALVCGVVASAQAADITGAGATFPYPIYAKWAEDYKKVSKVGLNYQSIGSSGGIRQIRAKTVTFGGTDAPLSGADLEKDSMVQFPTVLGGVVPIVNLEGFKPGE
;
A
#
# COMPACT_ATOMS: atom_id res chain seq x y z
N MET A 1 -4.70 3.40 -55.91
CA MET A 1 -5.67 2.35 -55.50
C MET A 1 -5.03 1.52 -54.39
N VAL A 2 -5.18 1.95 -53.13
CA VAL A 2 -4.64 1.22 -51.97
C VAL A 2 -5.46 -0.06 -51.81
N SER A 3 -4.81 -1.21 -52.01
CA SER A 3 -5.48 -2.52 -52.03
C SER A 3 -6.14 -2.82 -50.69
N PHE A 4 -7.43 -3.15 -50.72
CA PHE A 4 -8.28 -3.52 -49.56
C PHE A 4 -7.65 -4.61 -48.67
N LYS A 5 -6.81 -5.48 -49.26
CA LYS A 5 -6.03 -6.50 -48.52
C LYS A 5 -5.03 -5.92 -47.53
N LYS A 6 -4.43 -4.75 -47.82
CA LYS A 6 -3.48 -4.06 -46.92
C LYS A 6 -4.20 -3.42 -45.72
N PHE A 7 -5.46 -3.03 -45.89
CA PHE A 7 -6.29 -2.48 -44.82
C PHE A 7 -6.71 -3.56 -43.82
N LEU A 8 -7.03 -4.76 -44.30
CA LEU A 8 -7.36 -5.92 -43.46
C LEU A 8 -6.16 -6.44 -42.64
N THR A 9 -4.94 -6.39 -43.18
CA THR A 9 -3.73 -6.78 -42.44
C THR A 9 -3.35 -5.75 -41.37
N ALA A 10 -3.55 -4.46 -41.64
CA ALA A 10 -3.32 -3.40 -40.66
C ALA A 10 -4.34 -3.44 -39.51
N ALA A 11 -5.62 -3.74 -39.79
CA ALA A 11 -6.66 -3.87 -38.77
C ALA A 11 -6.44 -5.08 -37.85
N ALA A 12 -5.94 -6.21 -38.38
CA ALA A 12 -5.62 -7.40 -37.59
C ALA A 12 -4.44 -7.18 -36.61
N LEU A 13 -3.49 -6.30 -36.95
CA LEU A 13 -2.38 -5.94 -36.05
C LEU A 13 -2.81 -5.03 -34.90
N VAL A 14 -3.85 -4.21 -35.09
CA VAL A 14 -4.35 -3.28 -34.05
C VAL A 14 -5.22 -3.99 -33.01
N CYS A 15 -5.92 -5.06 -33.38
CA CYS A 15 -6.71 -5.87 -32.43
C CYS A 15 -5.88 -6.84 -31.56
N GLY A 16 -4.59 -7.01 -31.84
CA GLY A 16 -3.72 -7.97 -31.13
C GLY A 16 -3.16 -7.49 -29.78
N VAL A 17 -3.31 -6.20 -29.44
CA VAL A 17 -2.74 -5.61 -28.23
C VAL A 17 -3.83 -5.30 -27.21
N VAL A 18 -4.69 -6.29 -26.92
CA VAL A 18 -5.46 -6.27 -25.68
C VAL A 18 -4.51 -6.76 -24.59
N ALA A 19 -3.60 -5.89 -24.15
CA ALA A 19 -2.76 -6.17 -23.00
C ALA A 19 -3.70 -6.38 -21.81
N SER A 20 -3.79 -7.60 -21.30
CA SER A 20 -4.45 -7.88 -20.04
C SER A 20 -3.78 -7.01 -18.98
N ALA A 21 -4.50 -6.02 -18.47
CA ALA A 21 -4.01 -5.18 -17.38
C ALA A 21 -3.81 -6.07 -16.15
N GLN A 22 -2.58 -6.52 -15.91
CA GLN A 22 -2.23 -7.14 -14.65
C GLN A 22 -2.20 -6.04 -13.60
N ALA A 23 -3.01 -6.19 -12.56
CA ALA A 23 -2.94 -5.29 -11.41
C ALA A 23 -1.53 -5.39 -10.81
N ALA A 24 -0.82 -4.25 -10.77
CA ALA A 24 0.47 -4.16 -10.12
C ALA A 24 0.32 -4.39 -8.62
N ASP A 25 1.33 -5.04 -8.01
CA ASP A 25 1.36 -5.20 -6.56
C ASP A 25 1.36 -3.84 -5.86
N ILE A 26 0.62 -3.75 -4.77
CA ILE A 26 0.52 -2.55 -3.93
C ILE A 26 1.72 -2.56 -2.98
N THR A 27 2.42 -1.43 -2.87
CA THR A 27 3.53 -1.27 -1.93
C THR A 27 3.18 -0.23 -0.87
N GLY A 28 3.48 -0.54 0.39
CA GLY A 28 3.33 0.39 1.50
C GLY A 28 4.48 0.31 2.47
N ALA A 29 4.67 1.36 3.25
CA ALA A 29 5.64 1.37 4.33
C ALA A 29 5.20 2.30 5.45
N GLY A 30 5.62 2.02 6.69
CA GLY A 30 5.45 2.98 7.78
C GLY A 30 5.29 2.37 9.16
N ALA A 31 4.35 2.94 9.92
CA ALA A 31 4.00 2.57 11.29
C ALA A 31 4.07 1.07 11.56
N THR A 32 4.70 0.70 12.68
CA THR A 32 4.84 -0.68 13.12
C THR A 32 3.60 -1.16 13.86
N PHE A 33 2.86 -0.25 14.48
CA PHE A 33 1.64 -0.54 15.24
C PHE A 33 0.56 -1.26 14.41
N PRO A 34 0.15 -0.80 13.21
CA PRO A 34 -0.85 -1.49 12.39
C PRO A 34 -0.27 -2.66 11.58
N TYR A 35 1.03 -2.95 11.66
CA TYR A 35 1.65 -3.99 10.84
C TYR A 35 0.96 -5.36 10.95
N PRO A 36 0.63 -5.88 12.15
CA PRO A 36 0.02 -7.20 12.27
C PRO A 36 -1.32 -7.31 11.52
N ILE A 37 -2.16 -6.27 11.57
CA ILE A 37 -3.46 -6.27 10.88
C ILE A 37 -3.29 -6.08 9.36
N TYR A 38 -2.36 -5.23 8.92
CA TYR A 38 -2.07 -5.05 7.49
C TYR A 38 -1.50 -6.32 6.86
N ALA A 39 -0.63 -7.05 7.57
CA ALA A 39 -0.11 -8.32 7.09
C ALA A 39 -1.24 -9.34 6.88
N LYS A 40 -2.19 -9.43 7.83
CA LYS A 40 -3.34 -10.32 7.69
C LYS A 40 -4.27 -9.91 6.55
N TRP A 41 -4.58 -8.62 6.43
CA TRP A 41 -5.38 -8.11 5.31
C TRP A 41 -4.70 -8.32 3.96
N ALA A 42 -3.39 -8.17 3.86
CA ALA A 42 -2.64 -8.44 2.65
C ALA A 42 -2.77 -9.90 2.20
N GLU A 43 -2.67 -10.84 3.15
CA GLU A 43 -2.86 -12.27 2.90
C GLU A 43 -4.26 -12.57 2.36
N ASP A 44 -5.29 -12.05 3.03
CA ASP A 44 -6.68 -12.31 2.64
C ASP A 44 -7.07 -11.59 1.35
N TYR A 45 -6.58 -10.36 1.15
CA TYR A 45 -6.74 -9.61 -0.09
C TYR A 45 -6.12 -10.34 -1.27
N LYS A 46 -4.91 -10.91 -1.11
CA LYS A 46 -4.24 -11.68 -2.17
C LYS A 46 -5.03 -12.93 -2.56
N LYS A 47 -5.68 -13.62 -1.61
CA LYS A 47 -6.51 -14.80 -1.89
C LYS A 47 -7.65 -14.47 -2.86
N VAL A 48 -8.32 -13.34 -2.65
CA VAL A 48 -9.52 -12.94 -3.41
C VAL A 48 -9.21 -12.15 -4.67
N SER A 49 -8.20 -11.27 -4.63
CA SER A 49 -7.88 -10.36 -5.76
C SER A 49 -6.75 -10.86 -6.65
N LYS A 50 -5.91 -11.77 -6.14
CA LYS A 50 -4.61 -12.16 -6.73
C LYS A 50 -3.57 -11.04 -6.80
N VAL A 51 -3.86 -9.87 -6.22
CA VAL A 51 -2.94 -8.73 -6.11
C VAL A 51 -2.15 -8.84 -4.81
N GLY A 52 -0.82 -8.70 -4.88
CA GLY A 52 0.03 -8.63 -3.70
C GLY A 52 -0.06 -7.26 -3.03
N LEU A 53 -0.06 -7.25 -1.70
CA LEU A 53 0.17 -6.05 -0.90
C LEU A 53 1.41 -6.28 -0.04
N ASN A 54 2.47 -5.53 -0.32
CA ASN A 54 3.75 -5.61 0.38
C ASN A 54 3.89 -4.39 1.30
N TYR A 55 3.80 -4.60 2.61
CA TYR A 55 3.97 -3.53 3.61
C TYR A 55 5.27 -3.68 4.40
N GLN A 56 6.08 -2.63 4.44
CA GLN A 56 7.33 -2.57 5.20
C GLN A 56 7.14 -1.87 6.56
N SER A 57 7.36 -2.62 7.64
CA SER A 57 7.27 -2.11 9.01
C SER A 57 8.58 -1.40 9.40
N ILE A 58 8.63 -0.08 9.17
CA ILE A 58 9.86 0.74 9.32
C ILE A 58 9.66 1.96 10.23
N GLY A 59 8.49 2.07 10.87
CA GLY A 59 8.08 3.21 11.71
C GLY A 59 7.44 4.35 10.91
N SER A 60 6.62 5.15 11.60
CA SER A 60 5.81 6.23 11.02
C SER A 60 6.64 7.24 10.22
N SER A 61 7.77 7.69 10.76
CA SER A 61 8.68 8.62 10.06
C SER A 61 9.26 8.02 8.78
N GLY A 62 9.53 6.72 8.76
CA GLY A 62 9.97 6.00 7.56
C GLY A 62 8.89 5.98 6.48
N GLY A 63 7.64 5.71 6.87
CA GLY A 63 6.48 5.73 5.97
C GLY A 63 6.23 7.10 5.34
N ILE A 64 6.20 8.15 6.16
CA ILE A 64 6.03 9.55 5.70
C ILE A 64 7.13 9.93 4.69
N ARG A 65 8.39 9.56 4.96
CA ARG A 65 9.50 9.82 4.03
C ARG A 65 9.34 9.08 2.69
N GLN A 66 8.95 7.81 2.73
CA GLN A 66 8.83 6.99 1.52
C GLN A 66 7.64 7.42 0.65
N ILE A 67 6.48 7.76 1.23
CA ILE A 67 5.34 8.23 0.44
C ILE A 67 5.61 9.60 -0.20
N ARG A 68 6.27 10.52 0.52
CA ARG A 68 6.72 11.81 -0.03
C ARG A 68 7.75 11.64 -1.15
N ALA A 69 8.65 10.68 -1.00
CA ALA A 69 9.63 10.32 -2.03
C ALA A 69 9.02 9.51 -3.20
N LYS A 70 7.72 9.16 -3.13
CA LYS A 70 6.99 8.36 -4.11
C LYS A 70 7.63 6.99 -4.38
N THR A 71 8.29 6.42 -3.38
CA THR A 71 8.91 5.09 -3.47
C THR A 71 7.93 3.97 -3.13
N VAL A 72 6.78 4.31 -2.54
CA VAL A 72 5.68 3.40 -2.18
C VAL A 72 4.34 3.98 -2.62
N THR A 73 3.34 3.12 -2.78
CA THR A 73 1.97 3.51 -3.15
C THR A 73 1.23 4.19 -2.00
N PHE A 74 1.48 3.79 -0.75
CA PHE A 74 0.88 4.41 0.43
C PHE A 74 1.82 4.42 1.65
N GLY A 75 1.61 5.37 2.56
CA GLY A 75 2.34 5.47 3.83
C GLY A 75 1.43 5.18 5.02
N GLY A 76 1.94 4.44 6.02
CA GLY A 76 1.28 4.27 7.32
C GLY A 76 1.89 5.17 8.40
N THR A 77 1.07 5.88 9.17
CA THR A 77 1.55 6.70 10.29
C THR A 77 0.57 6.67 11.47
N ASP A 78 1.11 6.49 12.68
CA ASP A 78 0.38 6.68 13.95
C ASP A 78 0.40 8.16 14.40
N ALA A 79 1.18 8.99 13.71
CA ALA A 79 1.27 10.44 13.91
C ALA A 79 0.65 11.14 12.69
N PRO A 80 -0.65 11.53 12.75
CA PRO A 80 -1.31 12.11 11.60
C PRO A 80 -0.69 13.43 11.17
N LEU A 81 -0.62 13.66 9.85
CA LEU A 81 -0.07 14.88 9.29
C LEU A 81 -1.07 16.04 9.44
N SER A 82 -0.54 17.26 9.46
CA SER A 82 -1.37 18.46 9.40
C SER A 82 -2.06 18.57 8.05
N GLY A 83 -3.21 19.25 7.99
CA GLY A 83 -3.90 19.53 6.72
C GLY A 83 -3.00 20.28 5.73
N ALA A 84 -2.21 21.24 6.22
CA ALA A 84 -1.27 22.00 5.39
C ALA A 84 -0.17 21.11 4.77
N ASP A 85 0.35 20.13 5.52
CA ASP A 85 1.31 19.16 4.98
C ASP A 85 0.68 18.26 3.91
N LEU A 86 -0.56 17.80 4.14
CA LEU A 86 -1.28 16.96 3.20
C LEU A 86 -1.59 17.72 1.89
N GLU A 87 -2.06 18.95 1.98
CA GLU A 87 -2.31 19.83 0.83
C GLU A 87 -1.02 20.10 0.06
N LYS A 88 0.07 20.46 0.76
CA LYS A 88 1.39 20.71 0.15
C LYS A 88 1.91 19.52 -0.63
N ASP A 89 1.72 18.31 -0.10
CA ASP A 89 2.22 17.07 -0.69
C ASP A 89 1.20 16.40 -1.62
N SER A 90 0.02 17.01 -1.84
CA SER A 90 -1.11 16.45 -2.60
C SER A 90 -1.52 15.05 -2.13
N MET A 91 -1.56 14.85 -0.81
CA MET A 91 -1.90 13.59 -0.18
C MET A 91 -3.28 13.63 0.48
N VAL A 92 -3.94 12.49 0.54
CA VAL A 92 -5.14 12.28 1.36
C VAL A 92 -4.77 11.33 2.49
N GLN A 93 -5.29 11.61 3.69
CA GLN A 93 -5.10 10.76 4.86
C GLN A 93 -6.45 10.39 5.47
N PHE A 94 -6.61 9.11 5.80
CA PHE A 94 -7.79 8.58 6.47
C PHE A 94 -7.38 7.53 7.53
N PRO A 95 -8.15 7.38 8.63
CA PRO A 95 -7.87 6.36 9.64
C PRO A 95 -8.22 4.96 9.11
N THR A 96 -7.42 3.96 9.48
CA THR A 96 -7.63 2.56 9.08
C THR A 96 -8.08 1.67 10.24
N VAL A 97 -7.45 1.82 11.41
CA VAL A 97 -7.74 1.07 12.63
C VAL A 97 -7.57 1.96 13.85
N LEU A 98 -8.27 1.60 14.94
CA LEU A 98 -8.05 2.12 16.28
C LEU A 98 -7.55 0.98 17.17
N GLY A 99 -6.63 1.27 18.07
CA GLY A 99 -6.14 0.30 19.04
C GLY A 99 -5.54 0.96 20.28
N GLY A 100 -5.39 0.19 21.35
CA GLY A 100 -4.81 0.66 22.61
C GLY A 100 -3.30 0.44 22.65
N VAL A 101 -2.59 1.39 23.26
CA VAL A 101 -1.18 1.25 23.64
C VAL A 101 -1.13 1.07 25.15
N VAL A 102 -0.48 0.00 25.61
CA VAL A 102 -0.36 -0.31 27.04
C VAL A 102 1.11 -0.35 27.46
N PRO A 103 1.46 0.17 28.65
CA PRO A 103 2.79 -0.02 29.20
C PRO A 103 2.98 -1.51 29.56
N ILE A 104 4.17 -2.04 29.27
CA ILE A 104 4.58 -3.37 29.67
C ILE A 104 5.87 -3.22 30.47
N VAL A 105 5.91 -3.81 31.66
CA VAL A 105 7.06 -3.76 32.58
C VAL A 105 7.57 -5.17 32.84
N ASN A 106 8.87 -5.28 33.12
CA ASN A 106 9.49 -6.50 33.62
C ASN A 106 10.09 -6.18 34.98
N LEU A 107 9.40 -6.58 36.05
CA LEU A 107 9.76 -6.31 37.43
C LEU A 107 10.07 -7.64 38.13
N GLU A 108 11.18 -7.68 38.85
CA GLU A 108 11.53 -8.86 39.64
C GLU A 108 10.42 -9.15 40.67
N GLY A 109 10.01 -10.42 40.75
CA GLY A 109 8.92 -10.85 41.64
C GLY A 109 7.50 -10.74 41.07
N PHE A 110 7.31 -10.15 39.88
CA PHE A 110 6.01 -10.04 39.21
C PHE A 110 5.96 -10.91 37.95
N LYS A 111 4.86 -11.64 37.76
CA LYS A 111 4.66 -12.48 36.56
C LYS A 111 4.06 -11.67 35.41
N PRO A 112 4.17 -12.17 34.16
CA PRO A 112 3.49 -11.55 33.03
C PRO A 112 1.99 -11.43 33.26
N GLY A 113 1.47 -10.20 33.25
CA GLY A 113 0.03 -9.90 33.38
C GLY A 113 -0.47 -9.64 34.80
N GLU A 114 0.41 -9.63 35.80
CA GLU A 114 0.12 -9.17 37.18
C GLU A 114 0.29 -7.65 37.33
#